data_AF-A0A514EDW6-F1
#
_entry.id   AF-A0A514EDW6-F1
#
_cell.length_a   1.000
_cell.length_b   1.000
_cell.length_c   1.000
_cell.angle_alpha   90.00
_cell.angle_beta   90.00
_cell.angle_gamma   90.00
#
_symmetry.space_group_name_H-M   'P 1'
#
loop_
_entity.id
_entity.type
_entity.pdbx_description
1 polymer ?
#
loop_
_entity_poly.entity_id
_entity_poly.type
_entity_poly.pdbx_seq_one_letter_code
_entity_poly.pdbx_strand_id
1 'polypeptide(L)'
;MLVIDDEADNASVDTSKDQNAPRTINRLIRALLNLSSRNAYIGYTATPFANIFIDPDSENDEQGKDLFPRDFIVGLDAPSNYMGAREFFLSEDSDRITVELNETEDWLPVKHKIDWNIEGLHQTLVEAIDCFVLSKAIRIMRGQGERHHSMLVNVSRFTRVQGDVAKEISRHLIELQSAVQNRHAMPPDAALRDPIMRSLHQHWEKHYLDGDESWPEIQQELHRAAAPMQVVEVNASKNSGKLDYRAYAETGLNVIAVGGNSLSRGFTLEGLTVSYFLRNTQMYDTLLQMGRWFGYRDGFKDLCRLFIRSEASDWYGFIADATEELRDEIRRMELVGLTPMDFGLAVRSHPGTLLVTARDKMRNTEDIVREVGLSGKMVESSALISSDKARLRNVEAVIQMTLRMMEHRQPVPVDPQEQLSSQLFRDVDTADVLDFIASFGVHPGQLEMQTAPLIAYIRERQLSNWDVVLVSNSRAKASEGDVENLHGLSIGLQDRIVEQRKTSRFENALLVSGTKRRVASRGVERIGLSEEEIQKVKEIHGQSKKSIPDHLYRAQRTRPLLMLHLLRTKTKEHAEADEVRGEMYAAYGLSFPKLGSEESEKLVRYTANLIAYRELYGSADEEQDDEAESSNA
;
A
#
# COMPACT_ATOMS: atom_id res chain seq x y z
N MET A 1 19.26 -18.39 29.30
CA MET A 1 19.28 -18.73 27.85
C MET A 1 18.66 -17.58 27.08
N LEU A 2 19.21 -17.25 25.92
CA LEU A 2 18.67 -16.21 25.04
C LEU A 2 18.44 -16.82 23.66
N VAL A 3 17.22 -16.70 23.14
CA VAL A 3 16.84 -17.12 21.79
C VAL A 3 16.50 -15.85 21.02
N ILE A 4 17.15 -15.65 19.89
CA ILE A 4 16.87 -14.54 18.97
C ILE A 4 16.36 -15.17 17.68
N ASP A 5 15.19 -14.71 17.26
CA ASP A 5 14.51 -15.13 16.05
C ASP A 5 14.41 -13.92 15.13
N ASP A 6 15.24 -13.88 14.09
CA ASP A 6 15.41 -12.73 13.20
C ASP A 6 14.35 -12.62 12.10
N GLU A 7 13.42 -13.58 12.05
CA GLU A 7 12.27 -13.68 11.13
C GLU A 7 11.05 -14.25 11.90
N ALA A 8 10.73 -13.61 13.02
CA ALA A 8 9.82 -14.16 14.02
C ALA A 8 8.36 -14.33 13.55
N ASP A 9 7.95 -13.71 12.45
CA ASP A 9 6.60 -13.86 11.89
C ASP A 9 6.44 -15.09 10.99
N ASN A 10 7.54 -15.79 10.67
CA ASN A 10 7.53 -16.90 9.73
C ASN A 10 7.42 -18.27 10.41
N ALA A 11 8.52 -18.73 11.02
CA ALA A 11 8.66 -20.15 11.39
C ALA A 11 8.21 -20.44 12.83
N SER A 12 8.32 -19.45 13.71
CA SER A 12 8.01 -19.58 15.13
C SER A 12 6.53 -19.37 15.44
N VAL A 13 5.78 -18.67 14.59
CA VAL A 13 4.32 -18.56 14.72
C VAL A 13 3.69 -19.92 14.46
N ASP A 14 2.83 -20.36 15.40
CA ASP A 14 2.07 -21.59 15.19
C ASP A 14 0.93 -21.36 14.19
N THR A 15 0.91 -22.16 13.14
CA THR A 15 -0.13 -22.19 12.11
C THR A 15 -0.85 -23.53 12.08
N SER A 16 -0.77 -24.29 13.18
CA SER A 16 -1.50 -25.54 13.34
C SER A 16 -2.99 -25.30 13.57
N LYS A 17 -3.82 -26.21 13.08
CA LYS A 17 -5.27 -26.22 13.33
C LYS A 17 -5.63 -26.81 14.69
N ASP A 18 -4.70 -27.57 15.28
CA ASP A 18 -4.89 -28.24 16.55
C ASP A 18 -3.98 -27.57 17.58
N GLN A 19 -4.59 -26.90 18.56
CA GLN A 19 -3.89 -26.23 19.66
C GLN A 19 -3.08 -27.22 20.51
N ASN A 20 -3.41 -28.52 20.46
CA ASN A 20 -2.66 -29.57 21.15
C ASN A 20 -1.49 -30.11 20.32
N ALA A 21 -1.41 -29.77 19.03
CA ALA A 21 -0.37 -30.25 18.11
C ALA A 21 0.23 -29.09 17.30
N PRO A 22 1.02 -28.20 17.95
CA PRO A 22 1.67 -27.09 17.26
C PRO A 22 2.67 -27.56 16.21
N ARG A 23 2.96 -26.68 15.24
CA ARG A 23 3.97 -26.92 14.21
C ARG A 23 5.34 -27.22 14.83
N THR A 24 6.12 -28.06 14.13
CA THR A 24 7.40 -28.56 14.62
C THR A 24 8.35 -27.47 15.13
N ILE A 25 8.49 -26.34 14.41
CA ILE A 25 9.41 -25.28 14.80
C ILE A 25 8.92 -24.54 16.06
N ASN A 26 7.66 -24.09 16.09
CA ASN A 26 7.05 -23.49 17.29
C ASN A 26 7.21 -24.41 18.52
N ARG A 27 6.87 -25.70 18.37
CA ARG A 27 7.01 -26.70 19.43
C ARG A 27 8.45 -26.84 19.93
N LEU A 28 9.42 -26.87 19.02
CA LEU A 28 10.84 -26.99 19.38
C LEU A 28 11.36 -25.73 20.09
N ILE A 29 10.94 -24.53 19.69
CA ILE A 29 11.30 -23.28 20.37
C ILE A 29 10.71 -23.28 21.79
N ARG A 30 9.43 -23.62 21.96
CA ARG A 30 8.78 -23.72 23.28
C ARG A 30 9.48 -24.74 24.18
N ALA A 31 9.78 -25.93 23.64
CA ALA A 31 10.53 -26.96 24.35
C ALA A 31 11.93 -26.48 24.77
N LEU A 32 12.65 -25.78 23.88
CA LEU A 32 13.96 -25.20 24.17
C LEU A 32 13.87 -24.20 25.33
N LEU A 33 12.90 -23.27 25.30
CA LEU A 33 12.68 -22.28 26.35
C LEU A 33 12.41 -22.94 27.72
N ASN A 34 11.64 -24.03 27.74
CA ASN A 34 11.32 -24.77 28.97
C ASN A 34 12.51 -25.55 29.58
N LEU A 35 13.62 -25.74 28.86
CA LEU A 35 14.83 -26.36 29.43
C LEU A 35 15.52 -25.46 30.47
N SER A 36 15.20 -24.17 30.52
CA SER A 36 15.84 -23.22 31.43
C SER A 36 14.80 -22.38 32.18
N SER A 37 14.94 -22.30 33.50
CA SER A 37 14.14 -21.42 34.37
C SER A 37 14.45 -19.93 34.18
N ARG A 38 15.54 -19.59 33.47
CA ARG A 38 15.90 -18.22 33.08
C ARG A 38 16.11 -18.17 31.57
N ASN A 39 15.07 -17.82 30.84
CA ASN A 39 15.09 -17.71 29.39
C ASN A 39 14.56 -16.33 28.94
N ALA A 40 14.93 -15.94 27.72
CA ALA A 40 14.38 -14.79 27.01
C ALA A 40 14.27 -15.17 25.53
N TYR A 41 13.11 -14.89 24.93
CA TYR A 41 12.87 -15.00 23.50
C TYR A 41 12.70 -13.60 22.93
N ILE A 42 13.50 -13.25 21.94
CA ILE A 42 13.43 -11.97 21.23
C ILE A 42 13.07 -12.28 19.78
N GLY A 43 11.83 -11.96 19.41
CA GLY A 43 11.40 -11.96 18.03
C GLY A 43 11.72 -10.62 17.38
N TYR A 44 12.42 -10.65 16.24
CA TYR A 44 12.73 -9.50 15.41
C TYR A 44 12.09 -9.72 14.04
N THR A 45 11.31 -8.75 13.57
CA THR A 45 10.64 -8.84 12.27
C THR A 45 10.26 -7.45 11.76
N ALA A 46 10.20 -7.31 10.44
CA ALA A 46 9.66 -6.12 9.79
C ALA A 46 8.11 -6.08 9.83
N THR A 47 7.47 -7.23 10.07
CA THR A 47 6.02 -7.45 9.92
C THR A 47 5.44 -8.18 11.12
N PRO A 48 5.29 -7.52 12.28
CA PRO A 48 4.97 -8.17 13.55
C PRO A 48 3.53 -8.68 13.68
N PHE A 49 2.74 -8.64 12.60
CA PHE A 49 1.32 -8.94 12.65
C PHE A 49 1.05 -10.39 13.07
N ALA A 50 1.78 -11.36 12.54
CA ALA A 50 1.58 -12.75 12.94
C ALA A 50 1.91 -12.95 14.45
N ASN A 51 2.92 -12.24 14.96
CA ASN A 51 3.34 -12.32 16.36
C ASN A 51 2.35 -11.69 17.35
N ILE A 52 1.85 -10.49 17.03
CA ILE A 52 0.90 -9.77 17.91
C ILE A 52 -0.50 -10.42 17.91
N PHE A 53 -0.80 -11.29 16.94
CA PHE A 53 -2.04 -12.05 16.90
C PHE A 53 -1.97 -13.42 17.58
N ILE A 54 -0.81 -13.85 18.08
CA ILE A 54 -0.71 -15.05 18.92
C ILE A 54 -1.62 -14.86 20.12
N ASP A 55 -2.41 -15.88 20.45
CA ASP A 55 -3.31 -15.80 21.61
C ASP A 55 -2.49 -15.80 22.91
N PRO A 56 -2.50 -14.73 23.73
CA PRO A 56 -1.71 -14.66 24.96
C PRO A 56 -2.09 -15.72 25.99
N ASP A 57 -3.33 -16.23 25.90
CA ASP A 57 -3.87 -17.27 26.77
C ASP A 57 -3.63 -18.70 26.22
N SER A 58 -3.02 -18.82 25.03
CA SER A 58 -2.63 -20.12 24.45
C SER A 58 -1.52 -20.75 25.29
N GLU A 59 -1.91 -21.77 26.06
CA GLU A 59 -1.04 -22.56 26.91
C GLU A 59 -1.37 -24.04 26.73
N ASN A 60 -0.33 -24.86 26.55
CA ASN A 60 -0.45 -26.31 26.42
C ASN A 60 0.28 -26.95 27.62
N ASP A 61 -0.37 -27.88 28.30
CA ASP A 61 0.17 -28.56 29.50
C ASP A 61 1.56 -29.19 29.29
N GLU A 62 1.88 -29.63 28.07
CA GLU A 62 3.18 -30.24 27.76
C GLU A 62 4.28 -29.21 27.40
N GLN A 63 3.89 -28.04 26.90
CA GLN A 63 4.78 -27.13 26.16
C GLN A 63 4.78 -25.70 26.71
N GLY A 64 3.96 -25.40 27.72
CA GLY A 64 3.86 -24.10 28.36
C GLY A 64 3.15 -23.06 27.49
N LYS A 65 3.42 -21.77 27.75
CA LYS A 65 2.82 -20.63 27.03
C LYS A 65 3.35 -20.49 25.61
N ASP A 66 2.54 -19.92 24.72
CA ASP A 66 2.94 -19.59 23.35
C ASP A 66 3.84 -18.35 23.29
N LEU A 67 4.35 -18.01 22.10
CA LEU A 67 5.36 -16.98 21.84
C LEU A 67 4.79 -15.57 21.69
N PHE A 68 3.63 -15.28 22.30
CA PHE A 68 3.09 -13.91 22.32
C PHE A 68 4.08 -12.95 23.02
N PRO A 69 4.37 -11.76 22.45
CA PRO A 69 5.34 -10.80 22.99
C PRO A 69 4.80 -10.07 24.24
N ARG A 70 4.56 -10.79 25.33
CA ARG A 70 3.91 -10.31 26.56
C ARG A 70 4.70 -9.26 27.33
N ASP A 71 6.03 -9.27 27.22
CA ASP A 71 6.92 -8.48 28.07
C ASP A 71 7.21 -7.10 27.48
N PHE A 72 7.45 -7.00 26.16
CA PHE A 72 7.64 -5.73 25.46
C PHE A 72 7.40 -5.88 23.94
N ILE A 73 7.04 -4.76 23.30
CA ILE A 73 7.07 -4.57 21.84
C ILE A 73 7.75 -3.23 21.61
N VAL A 74 8.82 -3.21 20.82
CA VAL A 74 9.57 -1.98 20.52
C VAL A 74 9.56 -1.74 19.02
N GLY A 75 9.00 -0.60 18.61
CA GLY A 75 9.08 -0.12 17.23
C GLY A 75 10.40 0.60 17.01
N LEU A 76 11.22 0.12 16.07
CA LEU A 76 12.43 0.84 15.66
C LEU A 76 12.08 1.91 14.63
N ASP A 77 12.46 3.16 14.90
CA ASP A 77 12.30 4.25 13.94
C ASP A 77 13.34 4.16 12.82
N ALA A 78 12.87 4.29 11.59
CA ALA A 78 13.73 4.36 10.43
C ALA A 78 14.33 5.78 10.30
N PRO A 79 15.65 5.91 10.10
CA PRO A 79 16.25 7.20 9.80
C PRO A 79 15.85 7.69 8.39
N SER A 80 15.98 9.01 8.14
CA SER A 80 15.48 9.66 6.92
C SER A 80 16.09 9.20 5.58
N ASN A 81 17.16 8.39 5.63
CA ASN A 81 17.89 7.81 4.50
C ASN A 81 17.50 6.34 4.23
N TYR A 82 16.54 5.80 4.98
CA TYR A 82 15.97 4.48 4.76
C TYR A 82 14.85 4.56 3.72
N MET A 83 14.94 3.75 2.68
CA MET A 83 13.81 3.51 1.77
C MET A 83 13.01 2.34 2.33
N GLY A 84 11.70 2.50 2.46
CA GLY A 84 10.77 1.50 2.99
C GLY A 84 9.46 1.48 2.21
N ALA A 85 8.50 0.65 2.66
CA ALA A 85 7.17 0.59 2.03
C ALA A 85 6.46 1.95 2.04
N ARG A 86 6.68 2.73 3.09
CA ARG A 86 6.17 4.10 3.22
C ARG A 86 6.63 4.98 2.05
N GLU A 87 7.91 4.92 1.69
CA GLU A 87 8.48 5.71 0.61
C GLU A 87 7.86 5.28 -0.73
N PHE A 88 7.87 3.97 -1.02
CA PHE A 88 7.36 3.42 -2.29
C PHE A 88 5.86 3.59 -2.51
N PHE A 89 5.02 3.59 -1.46
CA PHE A 89 3.57 3.53 -1.64
C PHE A 89 2.75 4.60 -0.92
N LEU A 90 3.29 5.24 0.12
CA LEU A 90 2.54 6.20 0.95
C LEU A 90 3.05 7.64 0.85
N SER A 91 4.27 7.83 0.34
CA SER A 91 4.93 9.12 0.21
C SER A 91 4.42 9.90 -1.00
N GLU A 92 4.69 11.21 -1.01
CA GLU A 92 4.36 12.07 -2.15
C GLU A 92 5.28 11.80 -3.36
N ASP A 93 6.45 11.19 -3.13
CA ASP A 93 7.38 10.78 -4.19
C ASP A 93 7.06 9.37 -4.75
N SER A 94 6.05 8.68 -4.21
CA SER A 94 5.61 7.34 -4.63
C SER A 94 5.45 7.24 -6.16
N ASP A 95 4.79 8.22 -6.77
CA ASP A 95 4.51 8.24 -8.21
C ASP A 95 5.78 8.46 -9.07
N ARG A 96 6.88 8.94 -8.47
CA ARG A 96 8.17 9.14 -9.16
C ARG A 96 9.07 7.91 -9.10
N ILE A 97 8.90 7.09 -8.06
CA ILE A 97 9.74 5.89 -7.83
C ILE A 97 9.02 4.60 -8.20
N THR A 98 7.70 4.60 -8.34
CA THR A 98 6.93 3.47 -8.87
C THR A 98 6.56 3.70 -10.33
N VAL A 99 6.66 2.64 -11.13
CA VAL A 99 6.35 2.66 -12.56
C VAL A 99 5.33 1.56 -12.82
N GLU A 100 4.17 1.94 -13.37
CA GLU A 100 3.10 0.99 -13.63
C GLU A 100 3.44 0.08 -14.82
N LEU A 101 3.23 -1.22 -14.64
CA LEU A 101 3.31 -2.21 -15.70
C LEU A 101 1.98 -2.30 -16.44
N ASN A 102 1.96 -1.77 -17.67
CA ASN A 102 0.82 -1.81 -18.57
C ASN A 102 1.07 -2.79 -19.71
N GLU A 103 0.01 -3.39 -20.25
CA GLU A 103 0.01 -4.20 -21.50
C GLU A 103 0.95 -5.42 -21.47
N THR A 104 1.39 -5.85 -20.30
CA THR A 104 2.31 -6.99 -20.16
C THR A 104 1.64 -8.34 -20.37
N GLU A 105 0.30 -8.41 -20.37
CA GLU A 105 -0.45 -9.68 -20.37
C GLU A 105 -0.26 -10.46 -21.68
N ASP A 106 -0.11 -9.77 -22.82
CA ASP A 106 0.16 -10.42 -24.11
C ASP A 106 1.59 -10.97 -24.19
N TRP A 107 2.54 -10.34 -23.49
CA TRP A 107 3.93 -10.80 -23.43
C TRP A 107 4.11 -11.96 -22.44
N LEU A 108 3.66 -11.77 -21.21
CA LEU A 108 3.74 -12.77 -20.15
C LEU A 108 2.54 -12.64 -19.20
N PRO A 109 1.49 -13.45 -19.42
CA PRO A 109 0.33 -13.50 -18.53
C PRO A 109 0.71 -13.84 -17.10
N VAL A 110 -0.04 -13.34 -16.12
CA VAL A 110 0.16 -13.73 -14.71
C VAL A 110 0.00 -15.24 -14.55
N LYS A 111 -1.03 -15.77 -15.22
CA LYS A 111 -1.38 -17.18 -15.26
C LYS A 111 -0.94 -17.75 -16.60
N HIS A 112 0.18 -18.44 -16.60
CA HIS A 112 0.74 -19.08 -17.78
C HIS A 112 1.17 -20.52 -17.45
N LYS A 113 1.45 -21.31 -18.48
CA LYS A 113 1.98 -22.67 -18.34
C LYS A 113 3.50 -22.65 -18.26
N ILE A 114 4.09 -23.73 -17.74
CA ILE A 114 5.54 -23.88 -17.68
C ILE A 114 6.19 -23.75 -19.05
N ASP A 115 5.51 -24.11 -20.15
CA ASP A 115 5.96 -24.09 -21.55
C ASP A 115 5.63 -22.79 -22.31
N TRP A 116 5.20 -21.72 -21.62
CA TRP A 116 4.97 -20.41 -22.23
C TRP A 116 6.22 -19.90 -22.97
N ASN A 117 6.03 -19.45 -24.21
CA ASN A 117 7.14 -18.95 -25.04
C ASN A 117 7.37 -17.47 -24.75
N ILE A 118 8.62 -17.08 -24.51
CA ILE A 118 9.01 -15.68 -24.33
C ILE A 118 9.63 -15.20 -25.64
N GLU A 119 8.98 -14.24 -26.30
CA GLU A 119 9.46 -13.63 -27.54
C GLU A 119 9.94 -12.20 -27.26
N GLY A 120 11.26 -12.04 -27.14
CA GLY A 120 11.87 -10.75 -26.85
C GLY A 120 11.53 -10.20 -25.46
N LEU A 121 11.82 -8.92 -25.27
CA LEU A 121 11.53 -8.19 -24.05
C LEU A 121 10.35 -7.25 -24.25
N HIS A 122 9.47 -7.18 -23.25
CA HIS A 122 8.46 -6.14 -23.20
C HIS A 122 9.09 -4.76 -22.99
N GLN A 123 8.47 -3.70 -23.52
CA GLN A 123 9.01 -2.35 -23.47
C GLN A 123 9.26 -1.85 -22.04
N THR A 124 8.39 -2.20 -21.09
CA THR A 124 8.57 -1.83 -19.67
C THR A 124 9.79 -2.50 -19.03
N LEU A 125 10.19 -3.68 -19.50
CA LEU A 125 11.39 -4.36 -19.01
C LEU A 125 12.65 -3.75 -19.65
N VAL A 126 12.57 -3.34 -20.92
CA VAL A 126 13.62 -2.52 -21.56
C VAL A 126 13.80 -1.20 -20.80
N GLU A 127 12.72 -0.50 -20.50
CA GLU A 127 12.73 0.72 -19.69
C GLU A 127 13.37 0.49 -18.30
N ALA A 128 13.08 -0.64 -17.65
CA ALA A 128 13.69 -0.98 -16.37
C ALA A 128 15.20 -1.23 -16.48
N ILE A 129 15.66 -1.87 -17.56
CA ILE A 129 17.10 -2.09 -17.84
C ILE A 129 17.78 -0.75 -18.13
N ASP A 130 17.16 0.14 -18.89
CA ASP A 130 17.67 1.49 -19.15
C ASP A 130 17.82 2.28 -17.84
N CYS A 131 16.80 2.26 -16.98
CA CYS A 131 16.87 2.87 -15.64
C CYS A 131 18.01 2.26 -14.79
N PHE A 132 18.26 0.96 -14.91
CA PHE A 132 19.38 0.32 -14.24
C PHE A 132 20.72 0.89 -14.74
N VAL A 133 20.95 0.94 -16.05
CA VAL A 133 22.18 1.52 -16.62
C VAL A 133 22.37 2.99 -16.24
N LEU A 134 21.32 3.79 -16.40
CA LEU A 134 21.32 5.23 -16.09
C LEU A 134 21.61 5.49 -14.61
N SER A 135 20.94 4.77 -13.72
CA SER A 135 21.18 4.91 -12.28
C SER A 135 22.62 4.58 -11.90
N LYS A 136 23.28 3.61 -12.57
CA LYS A 136 24.70 3.33 -12.33
C LYS A 136 25.59 4.49 -12.80
N ALA A 137 25.33 5.05 -13.98
CA ALA A 137 26.10 6.18 -14.50
C ALA A 137 26.02 7.39 -13.55
N ILE A 138 24.81 7.72 -13.09
CA ILE A 138 24.60 8.79 -12.10
C ILE A 138 25.31 8.47 -10.77
N ARG A 139 25.24 7.23 -10.29
CA ARG A 139 25.96 6.81 -9.07
C ARG A 139 27.47 6.94 -9.20
N ILE A 140 28.05 6.70 -10.38
CA ILE A 140 29.48 6.92 -10.62
C ILE A 140 29.81 8.41 -10.45
N MET A 141 29.01 9.31 -11.03
CA MET A 141 29.17 10.76 -10.90
C MET A 141 29.07 11.22 -9.43
N ARG A 142 28.21 10.56 -8.64
CA ARG A 142 28.07 10.77 -7.19
C ARG A 142 29.15 10.10 -6.33
N GLY A 143 30.21 9.55 -6.94
CA GLY A 143 31.33 8.93 -6.22
C GLY A 143 31.06 7.51 -5.69
N GLN A 144 30.03 6.84 -6.20
CA GLN A 144 29.63 5.48 -5.79
C GLN A 144 29.93 4.42 -6.85
N GLY A 145 30.89 4.68 -7.75
CA GLY A 145 31.22 3.77 -8.86
C GLY A 145 31.61 2.36 -8.41
N GLU A 146 32.32 2.23 -7.29
CA GLU A 146 32.80 0.94 -6.77
C GLU A 146 31.82 0.27 -5.77
N ARG A 147 30.63 0.85 -5.55
CA ARG A 147 29.60 0.24 -4.70
C ARG A 147 28.78 -0.77 -5.51
N HIS A 148 28.31 -1.83 -4.84
CA HIS A 148 27.36 -2.79 -5.42
C HIS A 148 26.14 -2.08 -6.01
N HIS A 149 25.59 -2.65 -7.08
CA HIS A 149 24.47 -2.12 -7.82
C HIS A 149 23.68 -3.29 -8.39
N SER A 150 22.43 -3.44 -7.98
CA SER A 150 21.64 -4.60 -8.38
C SER A 150 20.25 -4.23 -8.87
N MET A 151 19.74 -5.08 -9.75
CA MET A 151 18.38 -5.09 -10.24
C MET A 151 17.76 -6.46 -9.97
N LEU A 152 16.49 -6.48 -9.58
CA LEU A 152 15.71 -7.69 -9.36
C LEU A 152 14.62 -7.81 -10.40
N VAL A 153 14.52 -8.96 -11.06
CA VAL A 153 13.47 -9.29 -12.04
C VAL A 153 12.71 -10.54 -11.57
N ASN A 154 11.45 -10.34 -11.18
CA ASN A 154 10.55 -11.39 -10.71
C ASN A 154 9.29 -11.44 -11.59
N VAL A 155 9.30 -12.36 -12.54
CA VAL A 155 8.29 -12.39 -13.62
C VAL A 155 7.48 -13.69 -13.70
N SER A 156 8.01 -14.81 -13.22
CA SER A 156 7.33 -16.11 -13.28
C SER A 156 7.72 -16.98 -12.09
N ARG A 157 6.84 -17.92 -11.72
CA ARG A 157 7.15 -18.99 -10.76
C ARG A 157 8.00 -20.11 -11.37
N PHE A 158 7.94 -20.29 -12.69
CA PHE A 158 8.61 -21.38 -13.38
C PHE A 158 10.06 -21.03 -13.71
N THR A 159 10.99 -21.87 -13.25
CA THR A 159 12.43 -21.73 -13.53
C THR A 159 12.73 -21.72 -15.03
N ARG A 160 12.01 -22.51 -15.84
CA ARG A 160 12.17 -22.50 -17.30
C ARG A 160 11.91 -21.11 -17.91
N VAL A 161 10.78 -20.49 -17.53
CA VAL A 161 10.39 -19.16 -18.02
C VAL A 161 11.35 -18.08 -17.49
N GLN A 162 11.80 -18.19 -16.23
CA GLN A 162 12.84 -17.31 -15.67
C GLN A 162 14.13 -17.37 -16.50
N GLY A 163 14.59 -18.56 -16.85
CA GLY A 163 15.78 -18.77 -17.69
C GLY A 163 15.60 -18.20 -19.10
N ASP A 164 14.42 -18.32 -19.71
CA ASP A 164 14.15 -17.73 -21.02
C ASP A 164 14.17 -16.20 -20.97
N VAL A 165 13.56 -15.58 -19.94
CA VAL A 165 13.65 -14.13 -19.72
C VAL A 165 15.10 -13.70 -19.45
N ALA A 166 15.87 -14.44 -18.66
CA ALA A 166 17.27 -14.13 -18.40
C ALA A 166 18.13 -14.13 -19.68
N LYS A 167 17.86 -15.06 -20.62
CA LYS A 167 18.52 -15.08 -21.93
C LYS A 167 18.19 -13.86 -22.78
N GLU A 168 16.92 -13.45 -22.83
CA GLU A 168 16.51 -12.26 -23.58
C GLU A 168 17.09 -10.98 -22.96
N ILE A 169 17.13 -10.87 -21.63
CA ILE A 169 17.81 -9.76 -20.93
C ILE A 169 19.29 -9.75 -21.26
N SER A 170 19.96 -10.91 -21.24
CA SER A 170 21.39 -11.01 -21.55
C SER A 170 21.69 -10.59 -22.99
N ARG A 171 20.85 -11.00 -23.95
CA ARG A 171 20.98 -10.58 -25.36
C ARG A 171 20.86 -9.07 -25.49
N HIS A 172 19.82 -8.49 -24.89
CA HIS A 172 19.60 -7.05 -24.92
C HIS A 172 20.73 -6.27 -24.23
N LEU A 173 21.24 -6.75 -23.10
CA LEU A 173 22.35 -6.13 -22.40
C LEU A 173 23.64 -6.11 -23.24
N ILE A 174 23.93 -7.18 -23.99
CA ILE A 174 25.09 -7.24 -24.90
C ILE A 174 24.93 -6.22 -26.03
N GLU A 175 23.74 -6.11 -26.63
CA GLU A 175 23.43 -5.11 -27.66
C GLU A 175 23.60 -3.69 -27.10
N LEU A 176 23.10 -3.44 -25.89
CA LEU A 176 23.23 -2.17 -25.18
C LEU A 176 24.69 -1.82 -24.92
N GLN A 177 25.47 -2.75 -24.36
CA GLN A 177 26.90 -2.56 -24.10
C GLN A 177 27.67 -2.22 -25.39
N SER A 178 27.34 -2.88 -26.50
CA SER A 178 27.96 -2.61 -27.80
C SER A 178 27.59 -1.22 -28.33
N ALA A 179 26.32 -0.83 -28.28
CA ALA A 179 25.88 0.49 -28.72
C ALA A 179 26.55 1.59 -27.90
N VAL A 180 26.55 1.47 -26.57
CA VAL A 180 27.18 2.41 -25.65
C VAL A 180 28.69 2.50 -25.90
N GLN A 181 29.40 1.37 -25.99
CA GLN A 181 30.84 1.36 -26.24
C GLN A 181 31.20 2.16 -27.50
N ASN A 182 30.41 2.03 -28.56
CA ASN A 182 30.66 2.69 -29.83
C ASN A 182 30.23 4.17 -29.86
N ARG A 183 29.34 4.62 -28.95
CA ARG A 183 28.66 5.93 -29.06
C ARG A 183 28.81 6.87 -27.87
N HIS A 184 29.20 6.39 -26.68
CA HIS A 184 29.24 7.19 -25.45
C HIS A 184 30.08 8.48 -25.57
N ALA A 185 31.18 8.44 -26.33
CA ALA A 185 32.09 9.57 -26.54
C ALA A 185 31.76 10.43 -27.78
N MET A 186 30.67 10.13 -28.52
CA MET A 186 30.24 10.95 -29.66
C MET A 186 29.49 12.21 -29.20
N PRO A 187 29.41 13.26 -30.03
CA PRO A 187 28.50 14.37 -29.78
C PRO A 187 27.05 13.85 -29.55
N PRO A 188 26.30 14.37 -28.55
CA PRO A 188 24.99 13.83 -28.18
C PRO A 188 24.03 13.65 -29.37
N ASP A 189 23.88 14.67 -30.22
CA ASP A 189 23.00 14.61 -31.40
C ASP A 189 23.37 13.47 -32.38
N ALA A 190 24.65 13.10 -32.46
CA ALA A 190 25.11 12.01 -33.29
C ALA A 190 24.91 10.64 -32.59
N ALA A 191 25.11 10.58 -31.27
CA ALA A 191 24.87 9.39 -30.47
C ALA A 191 23.38 8.98 -30.49
N LEU A 192 22.46 9.95 -30.34
CA LEU A 192 21.00 9.75 -30.32
C LEU A 192 20.39 9.26 -31.65
N ARG A 193 21.20 9.16 -32.72
CA ARG A 193 20.79 8.48 -33.96
C ARG A 193 20.70 6.96 -33.77
N ASP A 194 21.48 6.41 -32.84
CA ASP A 194 21.40 5.02 -32.45
C ASP A 194 20.11 4.77 -31.63
N PRO A 195 19.31 3.74 -31.93
CA PRO A 195 18.07 3.46 -31.22
C PRO A 195 18.24 3.22 -29.70
N ILE A 196 19.33 2.57 -29.28
CA ILE A 196 19.58 2.27 -27.86
C ILE A 196 19.96 3.56 -27.13
N MET A 197 20.85 4.36 -27.71
CA MET A 197 21.22 5.65 -27.11
C MET A 197 20.00 6.58 -26.99
N ARG A 198 19.08 6.54 -27.96
CA ARG A 198 17.82 7.27 -27.90
C ARG A 198 16.91 6.75 -26.80
N SER A 199 16.80 5.42 -26.64
CA SER A 199 16.03 4.80 -25.56
C SER A 199 16.53 5.25 -24.18
N LEU A 200 17.85 5.19 -23.96
CA LEU A 200 18.48 5.66 -22.72
C LEU A 200 18.21 7.16 -22.46
N HIS A 201 18.26 8.01 -23.49
CA HIS A 201 17.94 9.44 -23.34
C HIS A 201 16.47 9.67 -22.96
N GLN A 202 15.54 9.00 -23.64
CA GLN A 202 14.11 9.12 -23.38
C GLN A 202 13.77 8.69 -21.94
N HIS A 203 14.37 7.59 -21.48
CA HIS A 203 14.16 7.13 -20.10
C HIS A 203 14.89 8.01 -19.07
N TRP A 204 16.01 8.63 -19.43
CA TRP A 204 16.62 9.67 -18.59
C TRP A 204 15.69 10.89 -18.43
N GLU A 205 15.14 11.42 -19.52
CA GLU A 205 14.19 12.54 -19.48
C GLU A 205 12.94 12.18 -18.67
N LYS A 206 12.43 10.95 -18.82
CA LYS A 206 11.24 10.47 -18.10
C LYS A 206 11.48 10.36 -16.59
N HIS A 207 12.64 9.84 -16.17
CA HIS A 207 12.86 9.42 -14.79
C HIS A 207 13.79 10.32 -13.99
N TYR A 208 14.80 10.91 -14.61
CA TYR A 208 15.95 11.48 -13.91
C TYR A 208 16.23 12.94 -14.28
N LEU A 209 15.30 13.61 -14.97
CA LEU A 209 15.44 15.00 -15.42
C LEU A 209 15.58 16.01 -14.27
N ASP A 210 14.95 15.73 -13.13
CA ASP A 210 15.01 16.58 -11.94
C ASP A 210 16.34 16.46 -11.16
N GLY A 211 17.26 15.61 -11.62
CA GLY A 211 18.59 15.44 -11.03
C GLY A 211 19.54 16.61 -11.35
N ASP A 212 20.66 16.64 -10.65
CA ASP A 212 21.72 17.64 -10.91
C ASP A 212 22.57 17.26 -12.14
N GLU A 213 22.49 16.01 -12.59
CA GLU A 213 23.30 15.44 -13.65
C GLU A 213 22.71 15.70 -15.05
N SER A 214 23.51 16.26 -15.96
CA SER A 214 23.08 16.51 -17.34
C SER A 214 23.29 15.30 -18.26
N TRP A 215 22.48 15.18 -19.32
CA TRP A 215 22.64 14.10 -20.30
C TRP A 215 24.06 13.96 -20.86
N PRO A 216 24.76 15.03 -21.30
CA PRO A 216 26.11 14.88 -21.84
C PRO A 216 27.11 14.28 -20.83
N GLU A 217 26.94 14.57 -19.54
CA GLU A 217 27.79 14.00 -18.47
C GLU A 217 27.44 12.54 -18.24
N ILE A 218 26.14 12.21 -18.15
CA ILE A 218 25.67 10.83 -18.02
C ILE A 218 26.14 9.99 -19.19
N GLN A 219 26.03 10.51 -20.42
CA GLN A 219 26.41 9.82 -21.65
C GLN A 219 27.87 9.39 -21.61
N GLN A 220 28.78 10.22 -21.07
CA GLN A 220 30.20 9.89 -20.96
C GLN A 220 30.46 8.74 -19.98
N GLU A 221 29.66 8.62 -18.92
CA GLU A 221 29.81 7.56 -17.90
C GLU A 221 29.09 6.26 -18.28
N LEU A 222 28.23 6.24 -19.30
CA LEU A 222 27.46 5.05 -19.71
C LEU A 222 28.35 3.83 -19.99
N HIS A 223 29.51 4.00 -20.61
CA HIS A 223 30.39 2.87 -20.91
C HIS A 223 30.96 2.25 -19.63
N ARG A 224 31.42 3.08 -18.69
CA ARG A 224 31.91 2.64 -17.38
C ARG A 224 30.78 1.98 -16.57
N ALA A 225 29.56 2.48 -16.68
CA ALA A 225 28.38 1.94 -16.02
C ALA A 225 27.97 0.56 -16.57
N ALA A 226 27.84 0.43 -17.89
CA ALA A 226 27.26 -0.75 -18.53
C ALA A 226 28.24 -1.92 -18.69
N ALA A 227 29.52 -1.65 -18.93
CA ALA A 227 30.52 -2.69 -19.21
C ALA A 227 30.63 -3.81 -18.15
N PRO A 228 30.60 -3.54 -16.83
CA PRO A 228 30.71 -4.60 -15.81
C PRO A 228 29.37 -5.27 -15.46
N MET A 229 28.26 -4.88 -16.09
CA MET A 229 26.94 -5.42 -15.79
C MET A 229 26.81 -6.86 -16.29
N GLN A 230 26.20 -7.72 -15.47
CA GLN A 230 25.93 -9.11 -15.81
C GLN A 230 24.53 -9.55 -15.39
N VAL A 231 24.00 -10.55 -16.08
CA VAL A 231 22.71 -11.18 -15.75
C VAL A 231 22.98 -12.50 -15.04
N VAL A 232 22.30 -12.72 -13.92
CA VAL A 232 22.43 -13.96 -13.13
C VAL A 232 21.04 -14.54 -12.89
N GLU A 233 20.86 -15.80 -13.27
CA GLU A 233 19.68 -16.58 -12.88
C GLU A 233 19.86 -17.09 -11.45
N VAL A 234 18.93 -16.72 -10.56
CA VAL A 234 18.91 -17.14 -9.17
C VAL A 234 17.69 -18.03 -8.97
N ASN A 235 17.92 -19.34 -8.95
CA ASN A 235 16.89 -20.36 -8.80
C ASN A 235 17.26 -21.38 -7.71
N ALA A 236 16.31 -22.23 -7.29
CA ALA A 236 16.54 -23.25 -6.26
C ALA A 236 17.39 -24.45 -6.75
N SER A 237 17.88 -24.45 -7.99
CA SER A 237 18.67 -25.56 -8.53
C SER A 237 20.11 -25.54 -8.01
N LYS A 238 20.75 -26.72 -7.98
CA LYS A 238 22.17 -26.89 -7.61
C LYS A 238 23.16 -26.13 -8.52
N ASN A 239 22.69 -25.63 -9.67
CA ASN A 239 23.48 -24.90 -10.66
C ASN A 239 23.23 -23.38 -10.63
N SER A 240 22.48 -22.85 -9.66
CA SER A 240 22.25 -21.41 -9.53
C SER A 240 23.55 -20.66 -9.23
N GLY A 241 23.75 -19.52 -9.90
CA GLY A 241 24.89 -18.65 -9.64
C GLY A 241 24.78 -18.05 -8.25
N LYS A 242 25.68 -18.41 -7.33
CA LYS A 242 25.80 -17.72 -6.05
C LYS A 242 26.43 -16.35 -6.28
N LEU A 243 25.76 -15.28 -5.85
CA LEU A 243 26.34 -13.94 -5.87
C LEU A 243 27.41 -13.85 -4.77
N ASP A 244 28.67 -13.81 -5.17
CA ASP A 244 29.80 -13.64 -4.24
C ASP A 244 30.18 -12.17 -4.12
N TYR A 245 29.49 -11.43 -3.25
CA TYR A 245 29.80 -10.01 -3.00
C TYR A 245 31.24 -9.79 -2.52
N ARG A 246 31.85 -10.77 -1.82
CA ARG A 246 33.20 -10.62 -1.28
C ARG A 246 34.25 -10.55 -2.38
N ALA A 247 34.04 -11.29 -3.48
CA ALA A 247 34.92 -11.22 -4.66
C ALA A 247 34.90 -9.84 -5.34
N TYR A 248 33.87 -9.01 -5.08
CA TYR A 248 33.68 -7.69 -5.67
C TYR A 248 33.67 -6.57 -4.62
N ALA A 249 34.28 -6.78 -3.45
CA ALA A 249 34.27 -5.79 -2.37
C ALA A 249 34.95 -4.46 -2.74
N GLU A 250 35.95 -4.50 -3.63
CA GLU A 250 36.71 -3.31 -4.06
C GLU A 250 36.16 -2.64 -5.33
N THR A 251 35.41 -3.38 -6.16
CA THR A 251 34.97 -2.93 -7.50
C THR A 251 33.46 -2.81 -7.63
N GLY A 252 32.71 -3.38 -6.70
CA GLY A 252 31.26 -3.46 -6.76
C GLY A 252 30.75 -4.50 -7.75
N LEU A 253 29.72 -5.22 -7.35
CA LEU A 253 29.01 -6.18 -8.18
C LEU A 253 27.85 -5.47 -8.87
N ASN A 254 27.81 -5.49 -10.21
CA ASN A 254 26.75 -4.88 -11.02
C ASN A 254 25.91 -5.98 -11.67
N VAL A 255 24.74 -6.28 -11.11
CA VAL A 255 24.01 -7.51 -11.45
C VAL A 255 22.51 -7.33 -11.65
N ILE A 256 21.98 -7.93 -12.71
CA ILE A 256 20.54 -8.14 -12.91
C ILE A 256 20.21 -9.58 -12.49
N ALA A 257 19.56 -9.74 -11.35
CA ALA A 257 19.15 -11.03 -10.81
C ALA A 257 17.74 -11.39 -11.30
N VAL A 258 17.61 -12.53 -11.99
CA VAL A 258 16.34 -13.03 -12.55
C VAL A 258 15.94 -14.31 -11.83
N GLY A 259 14.70 -14.39 -11.35
CA GLY A 259 14.19 -15.62 -10.71
C GLY A 259 12.83 -15.47 -10.06
N GLY A 260 12.40 -16.51 -9.33
CA GLY A 260 11.07 -16.60 -8.71
C GLY A 260 11.12 -16.69 -7.18
N ASN A 261 10.46 -17.69 -6.61
CA ASN A 261 10.33 -17.84 -5.15
C ASN A 261 11.68 -18.07 -4.43
N SER A 262 12.73 -18.53 -5.11
CA SER A 262 14.08 -18.68 -4.51
C SER A 262 14.77 -17.33 -4.28
N LEU A 263 14.33 -16.27 -4.97
CA LEU A 263 14.71 -14.88 -4.68
C LEU A 263 13.84 -14.25 -3.58
N SER A 264 12.97 -15.01 -2.90
CA SER A 264 12.05 -14.45 -1.90
C SER A 264 12.65 -14.35 -0.50
N ARG A 265 13.35 -15.38 0.02
CA ARG A 265 13.80 -15.44 1.44
C ARG A 265 15.29 -15.70 1.60
N GLY A 266 15.95 -15.01 2.55
CA GLY A 266 17.34 -15.26 2.98
C GLY A 266 18.47 -14.90 2.00
N PHE A 267 18.19 -14.15 0.93
CA PHE A 267 19.17 -13.78 -0.10
C PHE A 267 19.29 -12.25 -0.19
N THR A 268 20.44 -11.67 0.12
CA THR A 268 20.58 -10.20 0.14
C THR A 268 21.04 -9.70 -1.23
N LEU A 269 20.32 -8.73 -1.81
CA LEU A 269 20.75 -7.96 -2.99
C LEU A 269 21.34 -6.63 -2.56
N GLU A 270 22.67 -6.55 -2.48
CA GLU A 270 23.35 -5.30 -2.12
C GLU A 270 23.24 -4.27 -3.25
N GLY A 271 22.96 -3.01 -2.88
CA GLY A 271 22.82 -1.91 -3.83
C GLY A 271 21.58 -2.01 -4.73
N LEU A 272 20.51 -2.66 -4.27
CA LEU A 272 19.27 -2.80 -5.03
C LEU A 272 18.70 -1.43 -5.40
N THR A 273 18.64 -1.16 -6.70
CA THR A 273 18.24 0.14 -7.26
C THR A 273 17.00 0.01 -8.13
N VAL A 274 16.90 -1.03 -8.96
CA VAL A 274 15.73 -1.26 -9.82
C VAL A 274 15.07 -2.60 -9.48
N SER A 275 13.75 -2.63 -9.45
CA SER A 275 12.97 -3.85 -9.20
C SER A 275 11.85 -3.95 -10.22
N TYR A 276 11.70 -5.12 -10.84
CA TYR A 276 10.67 -5.42 -11.83
C TYR A 276 9.84 -6.62 -11.36
N PHE A 277 8.59 -6.36 -11.01
CA PHE A 277 7.66 -7.33 -10.43
C PHE A 277 6.41 -7.46 -11.29
N LEU A 278 6.35 -8.55 -12.04
CA LEU A 278 5.17 -8.90 -12.81
C LEU A 278 4.21 -9.79 -12.01
N ARG A 279 4.72 -10.65 -11.13
CA ARG A 279 3.86 -11.49 -10.29
C ARG A 279 3.47 -10.74 -9.01
N ASN A 280 2.21 -10.85 -8.62
CA ASN A 280 1.78 -10.58 -7.26
C ASN A 280 1.78 -11.92 -6.51
N THR A 281 2.66 -12.11 -5.52
CA THR A 281 2.42 -13.19 -4.56
C THR A 281 1.44 -12.63 -3.54
N GLN A 282 0.21 -13.14 -3.54
CA GLN A 282 -0.92 -12.54 -2.84
C GLN A 282 -0.97 -12.89 -1.34
N MET A 283 0.13 -13.39 -0.77
CA MET A 283 0.21 -13.73 0.66
C MET A 283 0.77 -12.57 1.49
N TYR A 284 0.34 -12.48 2.74
CA TYR A 284 0.89 -11.55 3.74
C TYR A 284 2.42 -11.71 3.92
N ASP A 285 2.88 -12.96 3.84
CA ASP A 285 4.28 -13.42 3.78
C ASP A 285 5.08 -12.81 2.59
N THR A 286 4.41 -12.06 1.72
CA THR A 286 5.01 -11.32 0.60
C THR A 286 5.56 -9.96 1.02
N LEU A 287 5.10 -9.37 2.14
CA LEU A 287 5.83 -8.23 2.71
C LEU A 287 7.27 -8.57 3.03
N LEU A 288 7.56 -9.81 3.43
CA LEU A 288 8.93 -10.28 3.64
C LEU A 288 9.72 -10.40 2.32
N GLN A 289 9.07 -10.51 1.15
CA GLN A 289 9.75 -10.25 -0.14
C GLN A 289 10.11 -8.77 -0.30
N MET A 290 9.30 -7.85 0.25
CA MET A 290 9.49 -6.39 0.19
C MET A 290 10.62 -5.89 1.10
N GLY A 291 11.02 -6.66 2.12
CA GLY A 291 12.20 -6.36 2.97
C GLY A 291 13.49 -6.10 2.18
N ARG A 292 13.53 -6.47 0.88
CA ARG A 292 14.67 -6.25 -0.02
C ARG A 292 14.71 -4.90 -0.70
N TRP A 293 13.56 -4.28 -1.00
CA TRP A 293 13.52 -2.87 -1.41
C TRP A 293 13.95 -1.96 -0.28
N PHE A 294 13.83 -2.47 0.94
CA PHE A 294 14.13 -1.68 2.10
C PHE A 294 15.63 -1.56 2.32
N GLY A 295 15.99 -0.56 3.09
CA GLY A 295 17.34 -0.36 3.53
C GLY A 295 17.87 1.01 3.18
N TYR A 296 19.12 1.21 3.58
CA TYR A 296 19.82 2.46 3.45
C TYR A 296 20.15 2.71 1.97
N ARG A 297 19.82 3.92 1.48
CA ARG A 297 20.04 4.35 0.10
C ARG A 297 20.77 5.69 0.05
N ASP A 298 21.86 5.75 0.82
CA ASP A 298 22.67 6.97 1.00
C ASP A 298 23.15 7.53 -0.33
N GLY A 299 22.64 8.70 -0.71
CA GLY A 299 23.03 9.40 -1.95
C GLY A 299 22.45 8.85 -3.25
N PHE A 300 21.54 7.87 -3.22
CA PHE A 300 20.92 7.32 -4.44
C PHE A 300 19.45 6.92 -4.32
N LYS A 301 18.75 7.34 -3.25
CA LYS A 301 17.31 7.02 -3.05
C LYS A 301 16.41 7.47 -4.21
N ASP A 302 16.73 8.62 -4.81
CA ASP A 302 16.05 9.24 -5.93
C ASP A 302 16.23 8.46 -7.25
N LEU A 303 17.23 7.57 -7.29
CA LEU A 303 17.51 6.72 -8.44
C LEU A 303 16.73 5.41 -8.43
N CYS A 304 16.09 5.07 -7.31
CA CYS A 304 15.38 3.81 -7.14
C CYS A 304 14.09 3.75 -7.98
N ARG A 305 13.86 2.64 -8.70
CA ARG A 305 12.63 2.42 -9.48
C ARG A 305 12.01 1.06 -9.19
N LEU A 306 10.70 1.05 -8.95
CA LEU A 306 9.88 -0.14 -8.74
C LEU A 306 8.85 -0.25 -9.86
N PHE A 307 9.10 -1.15 -10.80
CA PHE A 307 8.19 -1.51 -11.87
C PHE A 307 7.23 -2.59 -11.37
N ILE A 308 5.94 -2.25 -11.32
CA ILE A 308 4.93 -3.09 -10.69
C ILE A 308 3.55 -2.89 -11.32
N ARG A 309 2.70 -3.93 -11.35
CA ARG A 309 1.30 -3.77 -11.75
C ARG A 309 0.50 -2.94 -10.75
N SER A 310 -0.52 -2.21 -11.21
CA SER A 310 -1.36 -1.39 -10.34
C SER A 310 -2.09 -2.18 -9.26
N GLU A 311 -2.58 -3.39 -9.55
CA GLU A 311 -3.25 -4.20 -8.52
C GLU A 311 -2.30 -4.59 -7.39
N ALA A 312 -1.04 -4.87 -7.73
CA ALA A 312 -0.01 -5.17 -6.75
C ALA A 312 0.43 -3.90 -6.00
N SER A 313 0.58 -2.76 -6.69
CA SER A 313 0.88 -1.47 -6.06
C SER A 313 -0.18 -1.07 -5.03
N ASP A 314 -1.46 -1.15 -5.41
CA ASP A 314 -2.59 -0.87 -4.53
C ASP A 314 -2.63 -1.80 -3.31
N TRP A 315 -2.32 -3.08 -3.55
CA TRP A 315 -2.23 -4.09 -2.50
C TRP A 315 -1.15 -3.75 -1.48
N TYR A 316 0.04 -3.44 -1.97
CA TYR A 316 1.17 -3.06 -1.13
C TYR A 316 0.96 -1.73 -0.42
N GLY A 317 0.28 -0.76 -1.06
CA GLY A 317 -0.10 0.49 -0.42
C GLY A 317 -1.04 0.28 0.77
N PHE A 318 -2.06 -0.57 0.63
CA PHE A 318 -2.96 -0.93 1.74
C PHE A 318 -2.20 -1.55 2.91
N ILE A 319 -1.31 -2.49 2.61
CA ILE A 319 -0.50 -3.16 3.62
C ILE A 319 0.49 -2.21 4.31
N ALA A 320 1.15 -1.34 3.53
CA ALA A 320 2.07 -0.35 4.06
C ALA A 320 1.35 0.59 5.03
N ASP A 321 0.15 1.06 4.66
CA ASP A 321 -0.68 1.93 5.50
C ASP A 321 -1.06 1.23 6.81
N ALA A 322 -1.52 -0.02 6.73
CA ALA A 322 -1.84 -0.83 7.92
C ALA A 322 -0.61 -1.06 8.82
N THR A 323 0.58 -1.23 8.25
CA THR A 323 1.83 -1.42 8.99
C THR A 323 2.26 -0.14 9.71
N GLU A 324 2.11 1.02 9.05
CA GLU A 324 2.40 2.31 9.67
C GLU A 324 1.38 2.68 10.75
N GLU A 325 0.09 2.36 10.57
CA GLU A 325 -0.94 2.51 11.59
C GLU A 325 -0.58 1.68 12.84
N LEU A 326 -0.23 0.40 12.66
CA LEU A 326 0.20 -0.46 13.76
C LEU A 326 1.46 0.08 14.47
N ARG A 327 2.44 0.59 13.72
CA ARG A 327 3.63 1.22 14.31
C ARG A 327 3.27 2.43 15.16
N ASP A 328 2.38 3.29 14.67
CA ASP A 328 1.90 4.45 15.42
C ASP A 328 1.14 4.02 16.68
N GLU A 329 0.38 2.92 16.64
CA GLU A 329 -0.26 2.33 17.81
C GLU A 329 0.75 1.80 18.84
N ILE A 330 1.80 1.09 18.40
CA ILE A 330 2.89 0.63 19.29
C ILE A 330 3.58 1.83 19.96
N ARG A 331 3.91 2.89 19.20
CA ARG A 331 4.51 4.11 19.77
C ARG A 331 3.61 4.75 20.82
N ARG A 332 2.29 4.78 20.58
CA ARG A 332 1.32 5.30 21.56
C ARG A 332 1.29 4.45 22.83
N MET A 333 1.24 3.13 22.68
CA MET A 333 1.28 2.18 23.81
C MET A 333 2.50 2.46 24.71
N GLU A 334 3.68 2.62 24.10
CA GLU A 334 4.92 2.96 24.80
C GLU A 334 4.83 4.32 25.52
N LEU A 335 4.31 5.35 24.85
CA LEU A 335 4.16 6.71 25.43
C LEU A 335 3.22 6.75 26.65
N VAL A 336 2.18 5.92 26.68
CA VAL A 336 1.22 5.87 27.80
C VAL A 336 1.53 4.78 28.82
N GLY A 337 2.62 4.01 28.63
CA GLY A 337 3.05 2.96 29.55
C GLY A 337 2.14 1.73 29.62
N LEU A 338 1.38 1.45 28.55
CA LEU A 338 0.53 0.26 28.45
C LEU A 338 1.39 -0.99 28.18
N THR A 339 0.92 -2.15 28.65
CA THR A 339 1.62 -3.42 28.41
C THR A 339 1.22 -4.01 27.06
N PRO A 340 2.07 -4.85 26.43
CA PRO A 340 1.68 -5.61 25.24
C PRO A 340 0.41 -6.46 25.45
N MET A 341 0.12 -6.88 26.68
CA MET A 341 -1.09 -7.62 27.02
C MET A 341 -2.35 -6.75 26.87
N ASP A 342 -2.28 -5.48 27.27
CA ASP A 342 -3.35 -4.49 27.07
C ASP A 342 -3.53 -4.15 25.58
N PHE A 343 -2.41 -4.15 24.84
CA PHE A 343 -2.35 -3.84 23.41
C PHE A 343 -2.86 -4.95 22.50
N GLY A 344 -2.56 -6.22 22.81
CA GLY A 344 -3.00 -7.38 22.03
C GLY A 344 -4.53 -7.44 21.88
N LEU A 345 -5.27 -6.96 22.88
CA LEU A 345 -6.73 -6.84 22.84
C LEU A 345 -7.21 -5.74 21.88
N ALA A 346 -6.48 -4.63 21.74
CA ALA A 346 -6.81 -3.52 20.84
C ALA A 346 -6.49 -3.84 19.36
N VAL A 347 -5.35 -4.49 19.10
CA VAL A 347 -4.88 -4.82 17.74
C VAL A 347 -5.72 -5.90 17.05
N ARG A 348 -6.38 -6.78 17.81
CA ARG A 348 -7.36 -7.76 17.29
C ARG A 348 -8.49 -7.14 16.46
N SER A 349 -8.68 -5.82 16.53
CA SER A 349 -9.69 -5.04 15.82
C SER A 349 -9.19 -4.30 14.56
N HIS A 350 -7.91 -4.48 14.20
CA HIS A 350 -7.23 -3.76 13.11
C HIS A 350 -7.65 -4.26 11.71
N PRO A 351 -7.72 -3.40 10.66
CA PRO A 351 -8.09 -3.83 9.31
C PRO A 351 -7.18 -4.93 8.72
N GLY A 352 -5.89 -4.89 9.08
CA GLY A 352 -4.88 -5.86 8.65
C GLY A 352 -5.05 -7.28 9.21
N THR A 353 -5.88 -7.48 10.25
CA THR A 353 -6.10 -8.77 10.92
C THR A 353 -6.64 -9.86 9.97
N LEU A 354 -7.40 -9.47 8.95
CA LEU A 354 -7.97 -10.38 7.96
C LEU A 354 -6.94 -11.09 7.07
N LEU A 355 -5.77 -10.47 6.85
CA LEU A 355 -4.79 -10.98 5.89
C LEU A 355 -3.89 -12.07 6.46
N VAL A 356 -3.75 -12.07 7.78
CA VAL A 356 -3.02 -13.10 8.53
C VAL A 356 -3.95 -14.27 8.87
N THR A 357 -5.19 -13.98 9.32
CA THR A 357 -6.19 -14.99 9.70
C THR A 357 -6.85 -15.72 8.53
N ALA A 358 -6.59 -15.25 7.31
CA ALA A 358 -6.97 -15.86 6.04
C ALA A 358 -6.61 -17.36 5.99
N ARG A 359 -5.48 -17.80 6.56
CA ARG A 359 -5.10 -19.23 6.49
C ARG A 359 -6.04 -20.17 7.27
N ASP A 360 -6.58 -19.73 8.41
CA ASP A 360 -7.24 -20.64 9.35
C ASP A 360 -8.74 -20.80 9.09
N LYS A 361 -9.41 -19.77 8.57
CA LYS A 361 -10.87 -19.80 8.32
C LYS A 361 -11.26 -20.06 6.86
N MET A 362 -10.36 -19.91 5.88
CA MET A 362 -10.72 -19.87 4.44
C MET A 362 -10.98 -21.22 3.76
N ARG A 363 -10.87 -22.36 4.46
CA ARG A 363 -11.17 -23.69 3.87
C ARG A 363 -12.54 -24.27 4.21
N ASN A 364 -13.21 -23.83 5.28
CA ASN A 364 -14.41 -24.51 5.80
C ASN A 364 -15.68 -23.65 5.89
N THR A 365 -15.66 -22.39 5.45
CA THR A 365 -16.83 -21.49 5.51
C THR A 365 -16.96 -20.66 4.24
N GLU A 366 -18.18 -20.49 3.72
CA GLU A 366 -18.48 -19.62 2.56
C GLU A 366 -18.45 -18.12 2.92
N ASP A 367 -18.43 -17.79 4.21
CA ASP A 367 -18.43 -16.43 4.75
C ASP A 367 -17.22 -16.19 5.66
N ILE A 368 -16.54 -15.07 5.45
CA ILE A 368 -15.50 -14.56 6.33
C ILE A 368 -16.11 -13.51 7.25
N VAL A 369 -16.05 -13.74 8.56
CA VAL A 369 -16.51 -12.80 9.61
C VAL A 369 -15.32 -11.96 10.10
N ARG A 370 -15.39 -10.64 9.90
CA ARG A 370 -14.42 -9.63 10.34
C ARG A 370 -15.01 -8.83 11.50
N GLU A 371 -14.32 -8.75 12.63
CA GLU A 371 -14.68 -7.85 13.73
C GLU A 371 -13.80 -6.59 13.67
N VAL A 372 -14.41 -5.41 13.45
CA VAL A 372 -13.67 -4.14 13.28
C VAL A 372 -14.08 -3.14 14.34
N GLY A 373 -13.09 -2.55 15.00
CA GLY A 373 -13.25 -1.32 15.78
C GLY A 373 -13.05 -0.11 14.87
N LEU A 374 -14.01 0.81 14.87
CA LEU A 374 -13.95 2.06 14.08
C LEU A 374 -13.57 3.28 14.92
N SER A 375 -13.21 3.10 16.20
CA SER A 375 -12.87 4.22 17.07
C SER A 375 -11.57 4.87 16.64
N GLY A 376 -11.56 6.20 16.61
CA GLY A 376 -10.41 6.97 16.11
C GLY A 376 -10.09 6.72 14.63
N LYS A 377 -11.01 6.10 13.86
CA LYS A 377 -10.84 5.82 12.42
C LYS A 377 -11.68 6.73 11.54
N MET A 378 -11.27 6.85 10.29
CA MET A 378 -12.02 7.49 9.22
C MET A 378 -12.27 6.46 8.13
N VAL A 379 -13.52 6.36 7.67
CA VAL A 379 -13.95 5.47 6.59
C VAL A 379 -14.70 6.30 5.56
N GLU A 380 -14.53 6.01 4.26
CA GLU A 380 -15.15 6.78 3.18
C GLU A 380 -15.50 5.96 1.95
N SER A 381 -16.47 6.45 1.18
CA SER A 381 -17.01 5.75 0.02
C SER A 381 -16.17 6.04 -1.25
N SER A 382 -14.94 5.53 -1.30
CA SER A 382 -13.96 5.77 -2.38
C SER A 382 -14.20 5.02 -3.70
N ALA A 383 -15.07 4.01 -3.70
CA ALA A 383 -15.55 3.34 -4.91
C ALA A 383 -16.99 3.76 -5.23
N LEU A 384 -17.16 4.63 -6.23
CA LEU A 384 -18.46 5.15 -6.65
C LEU A 384 -19.20 4.11 -7.49
N ILE A 385 -20.50 3.94 -7.28
CA ILE A 385 -21.30 3.01 -8.09
C ILE A 385 -21.57 3.64 -9.46
N SER A 386 -21.25 2.94 -10.55
CA SER A 386 -21.38 3.48 -11.91
C SER A 386 -22.79 3.36 -12.50
N SER A 387 -23.69 2.59 -11.88
CA SER A 387 -25.09 2.46 -12.34
C SER A 387 -25.87 3.75 -12.12
N ASP A 388 -26.50 4.29 -13.17
CA ASP A 388 -27.29 5.53 -13.13
C ASP A 388 -28.33 5.55 -12.00
N LYS A 389 -29.07 4.44 -11.83
CA LYS A 389 -30.11 4.36 -10.80
C LYS A 389 -29.54 4.47 -9.39
N ALA A 390 -28.41 3.82 -9.13
CA ALA A 390 -27.74 3.87 -7.83
C ALA A 390 -27.04 5.22 -7.61
N ARG A 391 -26.40 5.76 -8.65
CA ARG A 391 -25.78 7.09 -8.65
C ARG A 391 -26.78 8.18 -8.30
N LEU A 392 -27.89 8.26 -9.03
CA LEU A 392 -28.95 9.25 -8.79
C LEU A 392 -29.56 9.11 -7.40
N ARG A 393 -29.76 7.87 -6.93
CA ARG A 393 -30.22 7.61 -5.55
C ARG A 393 -29.26 8.16 -4.50
N ASN A 394 -27.95 8.02 -4.71
CA ASN A 394 -26.94 8.51 -3.77
C ASN A 394 -26.89 10.04 -3.73
N VAL A 395 -27.01 10.70 -4.90
CA VAL A 395 -27.15 12.15 -4.99
C VAL A 395 -28.40 12.61 -4.25
N GLU A 396 -29.54 11.96 -4.49
CA GLU A 396 -30.80 12.27 -3.82
C GLU A 396 -30.70 12.09 -2.30
N ALA A 397 -29.98 11.07 -1.82
CA ALA A 397 -29.75 10.86 -0.39
C ALA A 397 -29.03 12.05 0.27
N VAL A 398 -28.03 12.65 -0.41
CA VAL A 398 -27.34 13.85 0.09
C VAL A 398 -28.27 15.08 0.08
N ILE A 399 -29.09 15.24 -0.96
CA ILE A 399 -30.07 16.34 -1.06
C ILE A 399 -31.09 16.23 0.07
N GLN A 400 -31.69 15.05 0.26
CA GLN A 400 -32.70 14.82 1.30
C GLN A 400 -32.15 14.92 2.72
N MET A 401 -30.90 14.51 2.94
CA MET A 401 -30.22 14.73 4.23
C MET A 401 -30.01 16.23 4.48
N THR A 402 -29.58 16.97 3.47
CA THR A 402 -29.40 18.43 3.57
C THR A 402 -30.71 19.14 3.89
N LEU A 403 -31.79 18.78 3.20
CA LEU A 403 -33.14 19.32 3.47
C LEU A 403 -33.56 19.10 4.92
N ARG A 404 -33.48 17.85 5.40
CA ARG A 404 -33.84 17.50 6.79
C ARG A 404 -33.03 18.27 7.82
N MET A 405 -31.72 18.42 7.60
CA MET A 405 -30.90 19.23 8.50
C MET A 405 -31.31 20.71 8.50
N MET A 406 -31.66 21.27 7.33
CA MET A 406 -32.08 22.68 7.20
C MET A 406 -33.45 22.97 7.82
N GLU A 407 -34.33 21.98 7.97
CA GLU A 407 -35.62 22.14 8.67
C GLU A 407 -35.46 22.41 10.17
N HIS A 408 -34.39 21.89 10.76
CA HIS A 408 -34.19 21.91 12.22
C HIS A 408 -32.96 22.71 12.66
N ARG A 409 -32.03 23.03 11.75
CA ARG A 409 -30.73 23.61 12.09
C ARG A 409 -30.29 24.64 11.05
N GLN A 410 -29.56 25.66 11.51
CA GLN A 410 -28.91 26.62 10.63
C GLN A 410 -27.48 26.16 10.31
N PRO A 411 -27.08 26.12 9.03
CA PRO A 411 -25.71 25.83 8.65
C PRO A 411 -24.78 26.98 9.03
N VAL A 412 -23.55 26.64 9.39
CA VAL A 412 -22.47 27.59 9.64
C VAL A 412 -21.43 27.45 8.51
N PRO A 413 -21.11 28.53 7.78
CA PRO A 413 -20.04 28.47 6.78
C PRO A 413 -18.70 28.23 7.48
N VAL A 414 -17.94 27.24 7.01
CA VAL A 414 -16.64 26.85 7.57
C VAL A 414 -15.60 27.96 7.38
N ASP A 415 -15.62 28.59 6.22
CA ASP A 415 -14.89 29.83 5.92
C ASP A 415 -15.89 30.91 5.45
N PRO A 416 -16.27 31.85 6.32
CA PRO A 416 -17.22 32.91 5.99
C PRO A 416 -16.75 33.88 4.90
N GLN A 417 -15.45 33.89 4.56
CA GLN A 417 -14.91 34.76 3.50
C GLN A 417 -15.08 34.14 2.11
N GLU A 418 -15.30 32.82 2.02
CA GLU A 418 -15.50 32.12 0.77
C GLU A 418 -16.98 32.07 0.37
N GLN A 419 -17.28 32.48 -0.86
CA GLN A 419 -18.67 32.51 -1.37
C GLN A 419 -19.29 31.11 -1.46
N LEU A 420 -18.51 30.09 -1.79
CA LEU A 420 -18.92 28.68 -1.88
C LEU A 420 -18.32 27.88 -0.72
N SER A 421 -18.38 28.44 0.49
CA SER A 421 -17.89 27.80 1.70
C SER A 421 -18.57 26.47 1.97
N SER A 422 -17.81 25.49 2.48
CA SER A 422 -18.41 24.28 3.04
C SER A 422 -19.35 24.64 4.20
N GLN A 423 -20.43 23.89 4.37
CA GLN A 423 -21.48 24.20 5.34
C GLN A 423 -21.47 23.17 6.46
N LEU A 424 -21.28 23.62 7.71
CA LEU A 424 -21.27 22.79 8.90
C LEU A 424 -22.61 22.86 9.63
N PHE A 425 -23.23 21.70 9.84
CA PHE A 425 -24.37 21.51 10.72
C PHE A 425 -23.87 20.84 12.00
N ARG A 426 -24.04 21.51 13.14
CA ARG A 426 -23.66 20.96 14.44
C ARG A 426 -24.84 20.28 15.11
N ASP A 427 -24.54 19.32 15.97
CA ASP A 427 -25.52 18.70 16.86
C ASP A 427 -26.63 17.95 16.12
N VAL A 428 -26.27 17.27 15.02
CA VAL A 428 -27.15 16.45 14.19
C VAL A 428 -27.59 15.18 14.92
N ASP A 429 -28.89 14.88 14.87
CA ASP A 429 -29.44 13.71 15.56
C ASP A 429 -28.93 12.45 14.86
N THR A 430 -28.52 11.47 15.65
CA THR A 430 -28.05 10.20 15.11
C THR A 430 -29.12 9.47 14.31
N ALA A 431 -30.41 9.67 14.58
CA ALA A 431 -31.49 9.15 13.76
C ALA A 431 -31.37 9.62 12.29
N ASP A 432 -31.11 10.91 12.06
CA ASP A 432 -30.93 11.48 10.72
C ASP A 432 -29.71 10.86 10.01
N VAL A 433 -28.62 10.68 10.76
CA VAL A 433 -27.37 10.07 10.24
C VAL A 433 -27.57 8.60 9.88
N LEU A 434 -28.24 7.82 10.73
CA LEU A 434 -28.52 6.41 10.47
C LEU A 434 -29.45 6.24 9.26
N ASP A 435 -30.47 7.09 9.13
CA ASP A 435 -31.36 7.09 7.97
C ASP A 435 -30.62 7.45 6.68
N PHE A 436 -29.71 8.43 6.73
CA PHE A 436 -28.86 8.76 5.59
C PHE A 436 -28.02 7.54 5.17
N ILE A 437 -27.29 6.92 6.11
CA ILE A 437 -26.45 5.74 5.84
C ILE A 437 -27.28 4.59 5.27
N ALA A 438 -28.51 4.37 5.75
CA ALA A 438 -29.42 3.34 5.23
C ALA A 438 -29.92 3.65 3.81
N SER A 439 -30.06 4.93 3.46
CA SER A 439 -30.56 5.37 2.15
C SER A 439 -29.48 5.33 1.06
N PHE A 440 -28.21 5.45 1.44
CA PHE A 440 -27.05 5.56 0.56
C PHE A 440 -26.53 4.18 0.12
N GLY A 441 -26.39 3.98 -1.19
CA GLY A 441 -25.82 2.77 -1.78
C GLY A 441 -24.30 2.79 -1.79
N VAL A 442 -23.67 1.77 -1.20
CA VAL A 442 -22.21 1.60 -1.19
C VAL A 442 -21.83 0.39 -2.04
N HIS A 443 -20.71 0.50 -2.78
CA HIS A 443 -20.21 -0.61 -3.58
C HIS A 443 -19.82 -1.80 -2.68
N PRO A 444 -20.18 -3.07 -3.01
CA PRO A 444 -19.89 -4.24 -2.17
C PRO A 444 -18.41 -4.44 -1.83
N GLY A 445 -17.50 -4.03 -2.72
CA GLY A 445 -16.06 -4.07 -2.49
C GLY A 445 -15.54 -3.10 -1.41
N GLN A 446 -16.38 -2.23 -0.85
CA GLN A 446 -16.04 -1.33 0.25
C GLN A 446 -16.55 -1.91 1.58
N LEU A 447 -15.78 -2.84 2.13
CA LEU A 447 -16.18 -3.62 3.31
C LEU A 447 -16.47 -2.73 4.53
N GLU A 448 -15.64 -1.72 4.81
CA GLU A 448 -15.79 -0.85 6.00
C GLU A 448 -16.97 0.12 5.92
N MET A 449 -17.51 0.29 4.71
CA MET A 449 -18.66 1.17 4.43
C MET A 449 -19.96 0.39 4.28
N GLN A 450 -19.98 -0.91 4.58
CA GLN A 450 -21.21 -1.70 4.50
C GLN A 450 -22.25 -1.19 5.51
N THR A 451 -23.43 -0.88 4.99
CA THR A 451 -24.52 -0.19 5.69
C THR A 451 -24.91 -0.82 7.02
N ALA A 452 -25.22 -2.12 7.03
CA ALA A 452 -25.75 -2.79 8.23
C ALA A 452 -24.71 -2.88 9.38
N PRO A 453 -23.47 -3.34 9.14
CA PRO A 453 -22.39 -3.25 10.11
C PRO A 453 -22.19 -1.84 10.69
N LEU A 454 -22.12 -0.83 9.82
CA LEU A 454 -21.85 0.54 10.21
C LEU A 454 -22.98 1.13 11.10
N ILE A 455 -24.23 0.84 10.77
CA ILE A 455 -25.39 1.21 11.60
C ILE A 455 -25.33 0.51 12.97
N ALA A 456 -24.96 -0.77 13.01
CA ALA A 456 -24.79 -1.49 14.27
C ALA A 456 -23.71 -0.84 15.14
N TYR A 457 -22.56 -0.48 14.57
CA TYR A 457 -21.47 0.21 15.27
C TYR A 457 -21.95 1.49 15.94
N ILE A 458 -22.61 2.36 15.17
CA ILE A 458 -23.05 3.68 15.61
C ILE A 458 -24.05 3.55 16.77
N ARG A 459 -24.98 2.58 16.67
CA ARG A 459 -25.95 2.29 17.73
C ARG A 459 -25.29 1.75 18.99
N GLU A 460 -24.35 0.81 18.86
CA GLU A 460 -23.65 0.21 20.00
C GLU A 460 -22.76 1.22 20.74
N ARG A 461 -22.11 2.12 20.00
CA ARG A 461 -21.33 3.23 20.57
C ARG A 461 -22.19 4.34 21.19
N GLN A 462 -23.50 4.31 20.99
CA GLN A 462 -24.45 5.30 21.53
C GLN A 462 -24.01 6.75 21.22
N LEU A 463 -23.44 6.96 20.03
CA LEU A 463 -23.09 8.30 19.57
C LEU A 463 -24.40 9.04 19.36
N SER A 464 -24.70 10.07 20.17
CA SER A 464 -26.01 10.73 20.14
C SER A 464 -26.07 11.89 19.14
N ASN A 465 -24.99 12.69 19.07
CA ASN A 465 -24.97 13.95 18.33
C ASN A 465 -23.77 13.98 17.39
N TRP A 466 -24.00 14.41 16.16
CA TRP A 466 -23.01 14.43 15.08
C TRP A 466 -22.72 15.85 14.62
N ASP A 467 -21.50 16.08 14.17
CA ASP A 467 -21.23 17.16 13.23
C ASP A 467 -21.43 16.61 11.81
N VAL A 468 -22.10 17.37 10.95
CA VAL A 468 -22.28 17.02 9.53
C VAL A 468 -21.81 18.17 8.68
N VAL A 469 -20.87 17.91 7.77
CA VAL A 469 -20.37 18.91 6.83
C VAL A 469 -20.80 18.57 5.41
N LEU A 470 -21.44 19.52 4.76
CA LEU A 470 -21.65 19.51 3.31
C LEU A 470 -20.43 20.18 2.67
N VAL A 471 -19.57 19.35 2.08
CA VAL A 471 -18.27 19.79 1.58
C VAL A 471 -18.45 20.47 0.22
N SER A 472 -17.85 21.65 0.08
CA SER A 472 -17.94 22.48 -1.11
C SER A 472 -16.54 22.80 -1.64
N ASN A 473 -16.39 22.79 -2.97
CA ASN A 473 -15.23 23.34 -3.65
C ASN A 473 -15.39 24.87 -3.76
N SER A 474 -14.67 25.62 -2.92
CA SER A 474 -14.77 27.08 -2.88
C SER A 474 -14.34 27.80 -4.16
N ARG A 475 -13.63 27.09 -5.06
CA ARG A 475 -13.14 27.60 -6.35
C ARG A 475 -14.02 27.19 -7.54
N ALA A 476 -15.10 26.46 -7.30
CA ALA A 476 -16.04 26.05 -8.35
C ALA A 476 -16.67 27.28 -9.04
N LYS A 477 -16.93 27.17 -10.34
CA LYS A 477 -17.50 28.28 -11.13
C LYS A 477 -18.90 27.93 -11.62
N ALA A 478 -19.88 28.76 -11.27
CA ALA A 478 -21.27 28.56 -11.67
C ALA A 478 -21.45 28.54 -13.21
N SER A 479 -20.64 29.30 -13.95
CA SER A 479 -20.63 29.31 -15.42
C SER A 479 -20.24 27.97 -16.04
N GLU A 480 -19.60 27.08 -15.28
CA GLU A 480 -19.12 25.76 -15.72
C GLU A 480 -20.09 24.63 -15.27
N GLY A 481 -21.22 24.97 -14.65
CA GLY A 481 -22.17 23.97 -14.12
C GLY A 481 -21.62 23.24 -12.89
N ASP A 482 -20.67 23.87 -12.20
CA ASP A 482 -19.94 23.30 -11.06
C ASP A 482 -20.60 23.62 -9.73
N VAL A 483 -21.73 24.32 -9.75
CA VAL A 483 -22.39 24.84 -8.56
C VAL A 483 -23.80 24.30 -8.55
N GLU A 484 -24.09 23.51 -7.53
CA GLU A 484 -25.42 22.97 -7.28
C GLU A 484 -26.12 23.78 -6.19
N ASN A 485 -27.43 23.96 -6.33
CA ASN A 485 -28.25 24.61 -5.31
C ASN A 485 -29.02 23.55 -4.51
N LEU A 486 -28.64 23.37 -3.26
CA LEU A 486 -29.32 22.47 -2.32
C LEU A 486 -30.14 23.33 -1.36
N HIS A 487 -31.42 23.53 -1.69
CA HIS A 487 -32.38 24.23 -0.84
C HIS A 487 -31.94 25.63 -0.41
N GLY A 488 -31.30 26.39 -1.30
CA GLY A 488 -30.79 27.73 -1.02
C GLY A 488 -29.31 27.78 -0.65
N LEU A 489 -28.64 26.64 -0.49
CA LEU A 489 -27.19 26.54 -0.33
C LEU A 489 -26.51 26.32 -1.68
N SER A 490 -25.62 27.22 -2.07
CA SER A 490 -24.79 27.06 -3.27
C SER A 490 -23.54 26.25 -2.91
N ILE A 491 -23.40 25.06 -3.50
CA ILE A 491 -22.32 24.12 -3.23
C ILE A 491 -21.51 23.87 -4.49
N GLY A 492 -20.19 24.07 -4.40
CA GLY A 492 -19.26 23.75 -5.46
C GLY A 492 -18.97 22.26 -5.53
N LEU A 493 -19.16 21.65 -6.69
CA LEU A 493 -18.81 20.26 -6.96
C LEU A 493 -17.30 20.05 -6.87
N GLN A 494 -16.90 18.95 -6.23
CA GLN A 494 -15.49 18.57 -6.10
C GLN A 494 -15.08 17.71 -7.29
N ASP A 495 -14.05 18.14 -8.01
CA ASP A 495 -13.49 17.34 -9.10
C ASP A 495 -12.68 16.15 -8.55
N ARG A 496 -12.97 14.96 -9.05
CA ARG A 496 -12.23 13.73 -8.74
C ARG A 496 -11.90 13.00 -10.03
N ILE A 497 -10.63 12.65 -10.21
CA ILE A 497 -10.24 11.74 -11.27
C ILE A 497 -10.74 10.36 -10.86
N VAL A 498 -11.36 9.63 -11.79
CA VAL A 498 -11.80 8.26 -11.58
C VAL A 498 -11.26 7.33 -12.64
N GLU A 499 -11.05 6.09 -12.26
CA GLU A 499 -10.68 5.02 -13.17
C GLU A 499 -11.80 3.97 -13.18
N GLN A 500 -12.28 3.65 -14.38
CA GLN A 500 -13.18 2.54 -14.59
C GLN A 500 -12.33 1.28 -14.76
N ARG A 501 -12.20 0.48 -13.70
CA ARG A 501 -11.48 -0.79 -13.78
C ARG A 501 -12.44 -1.91 -14.13
N LYS A 502 -12.14 -2.65 -15.21
CA LYS A 502 -12.85 -3.88 -15.60
C LYS A 502 -12.28 -5.11 -14.88
N THR A 503 -11.98 -4.98 -13.60
CA THR A 503 -11.65 -6.15 -12.76
C THR A 503 -12.94 -6.72 -12.19
N SER A 504 -13.03 -8.05 -11.97
CA SER A 504 -14.21 -8.68 -11.35
C SER A 504 -14.61 -8.02 -10.02
N ARG A 505 -13.60 -7.51 -9.30
CA ARG A 505 -13.68 -6.78 -8.02
C ARG A 505 -14.54 -5.51 -8.03
N PHE A 506 -14.55 -4.76 -9.13
CA PHE A 506 -15.15 -3.42 -9.22
C PHE A 506 -15.95 -3.27 -10.53
N GLU A 507 -16.51 -4.38 -11.00
CA GLU A 507 -17.37 -4.35 -12.17
C GLU A 507 -18.52 -3.37 -11.91
N ASN A 508 -18.64 -2.34 -12.74
CA ASN A 508 -19.56 -1.21 -12.55
C ASN A 508 -19.26 -0.29 -11.34
N ALA A 509 -17.98 -0.15 -10.96
CA ALA A 509 -17.52 0.90 -10.05
C ALA A 509 -16.57 1.89 -10.75
N LEU A 510 -16.63 3.14 -10.31
CA LEU A 510 -15.65 4.18 -10.62
C LEU A 510 -14.80 4.41 -9.38
N LEU A 511 -13.54 4.00 -9.44
CA LEU A 511 -12.60 4.17 -8.34
C LEU A 511 -12.06 5.60 -8.36
N VAL A 512 -12.15 6.32 -7.25
CA VAL A 512 -11.51 7.63 -7.13
C VAL A 512 -9.98 7.45 -7.20
N SER A 513 -9.39 7.92 -8.30
CA SER A 513 -7.98 7.76 -8.68
C SER A 513 -7.07 8.67 -7.85
N GLY A 514 -5.89 8.12 -7.51
CA GLY A 514 -4.85 8.68 -6.64
C GLY A 514 -4.34 7.60 -5.69
N THR A 515 -3.04 7.58 -5.38
CA THR A 515 -2.33 6.60 -4.54
C THR A 515 -2.97 6.34 -3.16
N LYS A 516 -3.86 7.23 -2.69
CA LYS A 516 -4.54 7.13 -1.39
C LYS A 516 -6.04 6.82 -1.47
N ARG A 517 -6.63 6.74 -2.67
CA ARG A 517 -8.05 6.43 -2.91
C ARG A 517 -9.01 7.18 -1.97
N ARG A 518 -8.82 8.50 -1.81
CA ARG A 518 -9.63 9.32 -0.90
C ARG A 518 -10.63 10.20 -1.62
N VAL A 519 -11.83 10.33 -1.03
CA VAL A 519 -12.83 11.32 -1.40
C VAL A 519 -12.56 12.63 -0.67
N ALA A 520 -12.28 12.59 0.62
CA ALA A 520 -12.05 13.80 1.41
C ALA A 520 -10.65 14.41 1.12
N SER A 521 -10.60 15.73 0.89
CA SER A 521 -9.35 16.48 0.77
C SER A 521 -8.62 16.57 2.13
N ARG A 522 -7.30 16.77 2.13
CA ARG A 522 -6.53 16.94 3.38
C ARG A 522 -7.04 18.15 4.16
N GLY A 523 -7.12 18.02 5.48
CA GLY A 523 -7.55 19.05 6.42
C GLY A 523 -9.05 19.08 6.66
N VAL A 524 -9.86 18.29 5.96
CA VAL A 524 -11.33 18.26 6.17
C VAL A 524 -11.69 17.81 7.59
N GLU A 525 -10.89 16.91 8.18
CA GLU A 525 -11.11 16.47 9.56
C GLU A 525 -10.83 17.57 10.61
N ARG A 526 -10.36 18.77 10.22
CA ARG A 526 -10.31 19.95 11.10
C ARG A 526 -11.69 20.53 11.40
N ILE A 527 -12.65 20.32 10.48
CA ILE A 527 -13.98 20.92 10.55
C ILE A 527 -14.73 20.35 11.77
N GLY A 528 -15.45 21.22 12.49
CA GLY A 528 -16.16 20.87 13.73
C GLY A 528 -15.33 21.07 15.01
N LEU A 529 -13.99 21.04 14.93
CA LEU A 529 -13.14 21.28 16.08
C LEU A 529 -13.17 22.74 16.55
N SER A 530 -12.99 22.92 17.85
CA SER A 530 -12.74 24.21 18.50
C SER A 530 -11.32 24.72 18.20
N GLU A 531 -11.12 26.03 18.35
CA GLU A 531 -9.78 26.64 18.21
C GLU A 531 -8.76 26.05 19.20
N GLU A 532 -9.20 25.68 20.41
CA GLU A 532 -8.34 25.04 21.41
C GLU A 532 -7.88 23.64 20.96
N GLU A 533 -8.78 22.82 20.42
CA GLU A 533 -8.45 21.49 19.87
C GLU A 533 -7.51 21.63 18.66
N ILE A 534 -7.76 22.57 17.76
CA ILE A 534 -6.91 22.84 16.60
C ILE A 534 -5.51 23.30 17.04
N GLN A 535 -5.43 24.13 18.08
CA GLN A 535 -4.17 24.63 18.61
C GLN A 535 -3.33 23.50 19.24
N LYS A 536 -3.95 22.57 19.98
CA LYS A 536 -3.28 21.36 20.48
C LYS A 536 -2.70 20.53 19.34
N VAL A 537 -3.41 20.38 18.23
CA VAL A 537 -2.88 19.66 17.05
C VAL A 537 -1.66 20.36 16.47
N LYS A 538 -1.69 21.69 16.35
CA LYS A 538 -0.54 22.47 15.86
C LYS A 538 0.68 22.33 16.78
N GLU A 539 0.47 22.26 18.09
CA GLU A 539 1.53 22.05 19.08
C GLU A 539 2.14 20.65 18.97
N ILE A 540 1.31 19.61 18.80
CA ILE A 540 1.76 18.22 18.60
C ILE A 540 2.55 18.08 17.29
N HIS A 541 2.08 18.69 16.20
CA HIS A 541 2.73 18.60 14.89
C HIS A 541 4.01 19.44 14.78
N GLY A 542 4.13 20.48 15.60
CA GLY A 542 5.26 21.40 15.60
C GLY A 542 5.29 22.36 14.40
N GLN A 543 6.38 23.15 14.28
CA GLN A 543 6.58 24.10 13.19
C GLN A 543 7.10 23.42 11.92
N SER A 544 6.25 22.63 11.28
CA SER A 544 6.54 22.02 9.98
C SER A 544 5.90 22.81 8.85
N LYS A 545 6.59 22.92 7.71
CA LYS A 545 6.00 23.44 6.45
C LYS A 545 5.02 22.44 5.81
N LYS A 546 4.98 21.19 6.31
CA LYS A 546 4.09 20.13 5.78
C LYS A 546 2.68 20.25 6.35
N SER A 547 1.68 19.91 5.52
CA SER A 547 0.28 19.85 5.94
C SER A 547 0.09 18.92 7.14
N ILE A 548 -0.75 19.32 8.10
CA ILE A 548 -1.08 18.52 9.29
C ILE A 548 -1.89 17.27 8.86
N PRO A 549 -1.49 16.06 9.27
CA PRO A 549 -2.26 14.85 9.00
C PRO A 549 -3.65 14.85 9.65
N ASP A 550 -4.66 14.38 8.91
CA ASP A 550 -6.07 14.37 9.35
C ASP A 550 -6.32 13.56 10.64
N HIS A 551 -5.56 12.47 10.85
CA HIS A 551 -5.70 11.65 12.06
C HIS A 551 -5.34 12.40 13.35
N LEU A 552 -4.53 13.47 13.28
CA LEU A 552 -4.22 14.31 14.44
C LEU A 552 -5.43 15.17 14.84
N TYR A 553 -6.19 15.68 13.85
CA TYR A 553 -7.45 16.37 14.11
C TYR A 553 -8.50 15.40 14.68
N ARG A 554 -8.62 14.22 14.09
CA ARG A 554 -9.53 13.17 14.58
C ARG A 554 -9.27 12.78 16.03
N ALA A 555 -7.99 12.71 16.43
CA ALA A 555 -7.60 12.38 17.79
C ALA A 555 -8.07 13.40 18.84
N GLN A 556 -8.38 14.64 18.45
CA GLN A 556 -8.90 15.67 19.34
C GLN A 556 -10.43 15.78 19.31
N ARG A 557 -11.11 15.10 18.36
CA ARG A 557 -12.56 15.27 18.21
C ARG A 557 -13.31 14.53 19.33
N THR A 558 -14.35 15.18 19.85
CA THR A 558 -15.27 14.63 20.86
C THR A 558 -16.57 14.11 20.27
N ARG A 559 -17.01 14.65 19.13
CA ARG A 559 -18.18 14.19 18.37
C ARG A 559 -17.75 13.43 17.12
N PRO A 560 -18.57 12.57 16.53
CA PRO A 560 -18.31 12.05 15.19
C PRO A 560 -18.63 13.09 14.11
N LEU A 561 -17.94 13.01 12.97
CA LEU A 561 -18.16 13.85 11.79
C LEU A 561 -18.64 13.01 10.61
N LEU A 562 -19.76 13.39 10.00
CA LEU A 562 -20.21 12.93 8.70
C LEU A 562 -19.85 13.98 7.63
N MET A 563 -19.15 13.55 6.59
CA MET A 563 -18.73 14.37 5.45
C MET A 563 -19.58 13.98 4.25
N LEU A 564 -20.35 14.93 3.71
CA LEU A 564 -21.17 14.74 2.53
C LEU A 564 -20.48 15.39 1.32
N HIS A 565 -20.32 14.62 0.25
CA HIS A 565 -19.60 15.04 -0.95
C HIS A 565 -20.50 14.96 -2.18
N LEU A 566 -20.56 16.06 -2.94
CA LEU A 566 -21.02 16.05 -4.32
C LEU A 566 -19.82 16.21 -5.23
N LEU A 567 -19.65 15.23 -6.10
CA LEU A 567 -18.45 15.03 -6.90
C LEU A 567 -18.79 15.17 -8.37
N ARG A 568 -17.81 15.65 -9.12
CA ARG A 568 -17.77 15.45 -10.56
C ARG A 568 -16.58 14.60 -10.91
N THR A 569 -16.83 13.58 -11.71
CA THR A 569 -15.82 12.61 -12.08
C THR A 569 -15.22 12.93 -13.44
N LYS A 570 -13.90 12.74 -13.59
CA LYS A 570 -13.17 12.86 -14.86
C LYS A 570 -12.32 11.60 -15.06
N THR A 571 -12.27 11.02 -16.24
CA THR A 571 -11.33 9.91 -16.52
C THR A 571 -9.96 10.47 -16.91
N LYS A 572 -8.88 9.71 -16.70
CA LYS A 572 -7.51 10.14 -17.07
C LYS A 572 -7.40 10.52 -18.55
N GLU A 573 -8.03 9.78 -19.45
CA GLU A 573 -8.06 10.08 -20.90
C GLU A 573 -8.76 11.41 -21.23
N HIS A 574 -9.73 11.85 -20.41
CA HIS A 574 -10.44 13.12 -20.56
C HIS A 574 -9.88 14.24 -19.68
N ALA A 575 -8.76 14.01 -18.97
CA ALA A 575 -8.07 15.06 -18.24
C ALA A 575 -7.27 15.99 -19.16
N GLU A 576 -6.90 15.53 -20.36
CA GLU A 576 -6.05 16.27 -21.33
C GLU A 576 -6.79 16.81 -22.57
N ALA A 577 -8.06 16.44 -22.80
CA ALA A 577 -8.85 16.90 -23.94
C ALA A 577 -9.97 17.86 -23.52
N ASP A 578 -10.26 18.88 -24.34
CA ASP A 578 -11.36 19.85 -24.16
C ASP A 578 -12.71 19.13 -23.92
N GLU A 579 -13.12 19.16 -22.65
CA GLU A 579 -14.42 18.89 -22.02
C GLU A 579 -15.44 17.97 -22.73
N VAL A 580 -15.45 16.70 -22.32
CA VAL A 580 -16.72 16.02 -21.99
C VAL A 580 -16.86 16.02 -20.48
N ARG A 581 -17.72 16.90 -19.94
CA ARG A 581 -17.97 16.99 -18.49
C ARG A 581 -18.66 15.71 -18.02
N GLY A 582 -18.05 15.02 -17.04
CA GLY A 582 -18.60 13.80 -16.45
C GLY A 582 -19.83 14.06 -15.58
N GLU A 583 -20.52 12.99 -15.21
CA GLU A 583 -21.76 13.06 -14.44
C GLU A 583 -21.53 13.44 -12.97
N MET A 584 -22.58 13.93 -12.29
CA MET A 584 -22.53 14.18 -10.85
C MET A 584 -22.67 12.86 -10.07
N TYR A 585 -21.79 12.67 -9.10
CA TYR A 585 -21.80 11.55 -8.15
C TYR A 585 -21.89 12.09 -6.73
N ALA A 586 -22.28 11.23 -5.81
CA ALA A 586 -22.21 11.51 -4.39
C ALA A 586 -21.30 10.50 -3.70
N ALA A 587 -20.68 10.94 -2.61
CA ALA A 587 -19.90 10.12 -1.71
C ALA A 587 -20.04 10.64 -0.28
N TYR A 588 -19.70 9.82 0.70
CA TYR A 588 -19.64 10.26 2.09
C TYR A 588 -18.45 9.66 2.82
N GLY A 589 -18.01 10.35 3.86
CA GLY A 589 -17.02 9.86 4.80
C GLY A 589 -17.50 10.01 6.24
N LEU A 590 -17.02 9.15 7.12
CA LEU A 590 -17.30 9.18 8.54
C LEU A 590 -15.98 9.23 9.29
N SER A 591 -15.87 10.15 10.23
CA SER A 591 -14.72 10.25 11.14
C SER A 591 -15.20 10.10 12.57
N PHE A 592 -14.72 9.04 13.23
CA PHE A 592 -15.12 8.69 14.58
C PHE A 592 -14.12 9.25 15.61
N PRO A 593 -14.61 9.78 16.74
CA PRO A 593 -13.77 10.18 17.85
C PRO A 593 -13.10 8.94 18.46
N LYS A 594 -12.03 9.14 19.23
CA LYS A 594 -11.44 8.06 20.04
C LYS A 594 -12.41 7.60 21.14
N LEU A 595 -12.09 6.48 21.78
CA LEU A 595 -12.77 6.05 23.00
C LEU A 595 -12.48 7.05 24.11
N GLY A 596 -13.50 7.37 24.91
CA GLY A 596 -13.30 8.01 26.21
C GLY A 596 -12.49 7.10 27.15
N SER A 597 -11.92 7.67 28.21
CA SER A 597 -11.10 6.93 29.19
C SER A 597 -11.82 5.77 29.90
N GLU A 598 -13.16 5.77 29.90
CA GLU A 598 -14.00 4.73 30.50
C GLU A 598 -14.76 3.90 29.45
N GLU A 599 -14.56 4.14 28.15
CA GLU A 599 -15.25 3.41 27.08
C GLU A 599 -14.47 2.18 26.65
N SER A 600 -15.18 1.07 26.40
CA SER A 600 -14.63 -0.13 25.77
C SER A 600 -14.95 -0.14 24.27
N GLU A 601 -13.99 -0.57 23.45
CA GLU A 601 -14.21 -0.71 22.01
C GLU A 601 -15.39 -1.64 21.74
N LYS A 602 -16.23 -1.27 20.76
CA LYS A 602 -17.29 -2.13 20.23
C LYS A 602 -16.85 -2.65 18.88
N LEU A 603 -16.92 -3.96 18.71
CA LEU A 603 -16.50 -4.61 17.48
C LEU A 603 -17.70 -4.93 16.62
N VAL A 604 -17.61 -4.57 15.35
CA VAL A 604 -18.68 -4.86 14.40
C VAL A 604 -18.28 -5.99 13.49
N ARG A 605 -19.20 -6.94 13.32
CA ARG A 605 -19.08 -8.05 12.40
C ARG A 605 -19.43 -7.62 10.97
N TYR A 606 -18.45 -7.70 10.08
CA TYR A 606 -18.64 -7.65 8.64
C TYR A 606 -18.53 -9.06 8.08
N THR A 607 -19.45 -9.47 7.21
CA THR A 607 -19.38 -10.74 6.49
C THR A 607 -19.04 -10.50 5.03
N ALA A 608 -17.98 -11.16 4.53
CA ALA A 608 -17.63 -11.15 3.12
C ALA A 608 -17.74 -12.57 2.55
N ASN A 609 -18.39 -12.72 1.40
CA ASN A 609 -18.44 -13.98 0.66
C ASN A 609 -17.00 -14.39 0.26
N LEU A 610 -16.63 -15.65 0.48
CA LEU A 610 -15.30 -16.20 0.21
C LEU A 610 -14.86 -16.05 -1.25
N ILE A 611 -15.79 -16.10 -2.21
CA ILE A 611 -15.54 -15.87 -3.63
C ILE A 611 -15.19 -14.38 -3.84
N ALA A 612 -15.98 -13.48 -3.29
CA ALA A 612 -15.69 -12.05 -3.32
C ALA A 612 -14.35 -11.74 -2.64
N TYR A 613 -14.00 -12.42 -1.54
CA TYR A 613 -12.71 -12.28 -0.86
C TYR A 613 -11.54 -12.78 -1.71
N ARG A 614 -11.67 -13.94 -2.36
CA ARG A 614 -10.66 -14.50 -3.28
C ARG A 614 -10.48 -13.61 -4.52
N GLU A 615 -11.53 -12.95 -5.00
CA GLU A 615 -11.45 -11.95 -6.07
C GLU A 615 -10.88 -10.60 -5.58
N LEU A 616 -11.07 -10.24 -4.30
CA LEU A 616 -10.56 -9.03 -3.66
C LEU A 616 -9.06 -9.11 -3.33
N TYR A 617 -8.60 -10.28 -2.89
CA TYR A 617 -7.31 -10.50 -2.23
C TYR A 617 -6.46 -11.61 -2.84
N GLY A 618 -7.03 -12.43 -3.74
CA GLY A 618 -6.35 -13.60 -4.28
C GLY A 618 -6.71 -14.93 -3.63
N SER A 619 -6.48 -16.03 -4.34
CA SER A 619 -6.64 -17.39 -3.81
C SER A 619 -5.32 -17.96 -3.30
N ALA A 620 -5.29 -18.34 -2.01
CA ALA A 620 -4.13 -18.99 -1.36
C ALA A 620 -3.87 -20.43 -1.84
N ASP A 621 -4.83 -21.07 -2.51
CA ASP A 621 -4.73 -22.46 -2.98
C ASP A 621 -3.83 -22.63 -4.22
N GLU A 622 -3.33 -21.54 -4.83
CA GLU A 622 -2.53 -21.61 -6.07
C GLU A 622 -1.01 -21.87 -5.85
N GLU A 623 -0.56 -21.98 -4.59
CA GLU A 623 0.87 -22.20 -4.25
C GLU A 623 1.17 -23.59 -3.64
N GLN A 624 0.21 -24.52 -3.57
CA GLN A 624 0.42 -25.84 -2.95
C GLN A 624 1.00 -26.94 -3.86
N ASP A 625 1.18 -26.70 -5.15
CA ASP A 625 1.58 -27.76 -6.09
C ASP A 625 3.10 -28.02 -6.17
N ASP A 626 3.92 -27.39 -5.34
CA ASP A 626 5.39 -27.49 -5.43
C ASP A 626 6.03 -28.58 -4.55
N GLU A 627 5.28 -29.37 -3.76
CA GLU A 627 5.86 -30.46 -2.94
C GLU A 627 5.56 -31.89 -3.40
N ALA A 628 4.65 -32.12 -4.35
CA ALA A 628 4.21 -33.48 -4.68
C ALA A 628 4.99 -34.16 -5.82
N GLU A 629 5.56 -33.42 -6.78
CA GLU A 629 6.05 -34.05 -8.03
C GLU A 629 7.56 -34.27 -8.14
N SER A 630 8.40 -33.79 -7.21
CA SER A 630 9.85 -33.99 -7.32
C SER A 630 10.38 -35.28 -6.68
N SER A 631 9.51 -36.23 -6.28
CA SER A 631 9.92 -37.48 -5.62
C SER A 631 9.80 -38.74 -6.48
N ASN A 632 9.43 -38.64 -7.76
CA ASN A 632 9.44 -39.78 -8.68
C ASN A 632 9.89 -39.37 -10.11
N ALA A 633 11.20 -39.23 -10.30
CA ALA A 633 11.89 -39.52 -11.57
C ALA A 633 13.40 -39.65 -11.34
#